data_AF-A0A3M1H2Z0-F1
#
_entry.id   AF-A0A3M1H2Z0-F1
#
_cell.length_a   1.000
_cell.length_b   1.000
_cell.length_c   1.000
_cell.angle_alpha   90.00
_cell.angle_beta   90.00
_cell.angle_gamma   90.00
#
_symmetry.space_group_name_H-M   'P 1'
#
loop_
_entity.id
_entity.type
_entity.pdbx_description
1 polymer ?
#
loop_
_entity_poly.entity_id
_entity_poly.type
_entity_poly.pdbx_seq_one_letter_code
_entity_poly.pdbx_strand_id
1 'polypeptide(L)'
;MEQPKKNTRRLGLILAGSTFAVLALILVVSLTAYYLTNRETAPQTSIITGVGPLDMVSPDRIDPALALAGLGGMADIEVIRQAVDQARPETALAGVLYQPQLTDRQTAGSFLQLARIFSAGEKPSPEAVGKAVFCYRSAGNTAILSPDLPDAARADIFIQVGEGLVGVGQPEWAKFYLQQALTIARHSPYLQAAQRRTIFQRLHQNYLALGERELARTSLNLSANPPSIGKADLLPPVLPPVEPVALPAEVQEAEANRWLRAQELAANMVELGGKAPRDRITALKEALLEEDRLKSEFLAQSYENETRLSKRIDITAARINWLTLKYRTARRGYGLSLVPEWEAQSDQLRTELTKSYERLFALYADLVIALPEVSQIDRAMYEKLRREVLAGELGRYPRYPEEQRRQQLVDSASRLAETQPEPGIYIGLDTVGDKTVYSLKAIQPDSE
;
A
#
# COMPACT_ATOMS: atom_id res chain seq x y z
N MET A 1 72.45 19.91 41.78
CA MET A 1 71.91 18.67 41.18
C MET A 1 70.64 18.32 41.92
N GLU A 2 69.45 18.61 41.36
CA GLU A 2 68.24 17.81 41.56
C GLU A 2 67.10 18.29 40.63
N GLN A 3 66.63 17.34 39.83
CA GLN A 3 65.42 17.16 39.01
C GLN A 3 64.49 18.33 38.59
N PRO A 4 64.05 18.27 37.31
CA PRO A 4 62.63 18.40 37.00
C PRO A 4 62.15 17.21 36.16
N LYS A 5 61.82 16.08 36.80
CA LYS A 5 61.18 14.91 36.14
C LYS A 5 59.64 14.88 36.28
N LYS A 6 59.03 15.97 36.79
CA LYS A 6 57.60 15.99 37.18
C LYS A 6 56.64 16.48 36.08
N ASN A 7 57.12 17.23 35.07
CA ASN A 7 56.24 17.84 34.07
C ASN A 7 55.91 16.94 32.87
N THR A 8 56.76 15.96 32.53
CA THR A 8 56.52 15.04 31.41
C THR A 8 55.41 14.02 31.70
N ARG A 9 55.24 13.59 32.96
CA ARG A 9 54.15 12.69 33.36
C ARG A 9 52.77 13.35 33.30
N ARG A 10 52.66 14.64 33.66
CA ARG A 10 51.39 15.39 33.55
C ARG A 10 51.00 15.65 32.10
N LEU A 11 51.97 15.96 31.24
CA LEU A 11 51.71 16.14 29.81
C LEU A 11 51.24 14.84 29.14
N GLY A 12 51.88 13.71 29.47
CA GLY A 12 51.49 12.39 28.96
C GLY A 12 50.09 11.94 29.40
N LEU A 13 49.68 12.24 30.64
CA LEU A 13 48.33 11.95 31.13
C LEU A 13 47.25 12.82 30.47
N ILE A 14 47.56 14.09 30.17
CA ILE A 14 46.62 15.00 29.47
C ILE A 14 46.45 14.56 28.01
N LEU A 15 47.55 14.17 27.33
CA LEU A 15 47.51 13.64 25.96
C LEU A 15 46.80 12.28 25.86
N ALA A 16 47.00 11.39 26.84
CA ALA A 16 46.29 10.12 26.89
C ALA A 16 44.79 10.31 27.17
N GLY A 17 44.44 11.22 28.07
CA GLY A 17 43.05 11.56 28.40
C GLY A 17 42.31 12.21 27.23
N SER A 18 42.96 13.11 26.48
CA SER A 18 42.35 13.73 25.30
C SER A 18 42.14 12.73 24.17
N THR A 19 43.09 11.83 23.95
CA THR A 19 42.97 10.79 22.91
C THR A 19 41.83 9.82 23.24
N PHE A 20 41.68 9.43 24.51
CA PHE A 20 40.58 8.57 24.96
C PHE A 20 39.22 9.27 24.81
N ALA A 21 39.13 10.56 25.17
CA ALA A 21 37.89 11.33 25.02
C ALA A 21 37.47 11.48 23.55
N VAL A 22 38.43 11.71 22.63
CA VAL A 22 38.17 11.78 21.20
C VAL A 22 37.71 10.43 20.64
N LEU A 23 38.35 9.33 21.04
CA LEU A 23 37.94 7.98 20.62
C LEU A 23 36.55 7.61 21.16
N ALA A 24 36.23 7.96 22.41
CA ALA A 24 34.91 7.76 22.97
C ALA A 24 33.83 8.58 22.24
N LEU A 25 34.14 9.83 21.86
CA LEU A 25 33.24 10.66 21.07
C LEU A 25 33.01 10.07 19.68
N ILE A 26 34.07 9.63 18.99
CA ILE A 26 33.97 8.96 17.69
C ILE A 26 33.15 7.67 17.81
N LEU A 27 33.36 6.87 18.86
CA LEU A 27 32.60 5.66 19.11
C LEU A 27 31.10 5.97 19.34
N VAL A 28 30.77 6.98 20.14
CA VAL A 28 29.38 7.40 20.38
C VAL A 28 28.74 7.94 19.11
N VAL A 29 29.43 8.80 18.35
CA VAL A 29 28.92 9.31 17.06
C VAL A 29 28.73 8.18 16.07
N SER A 30 29.67 7.23 16.00
CA SER A 30 29.58 6.06 15.12
C SER A 30 28.47 5.10 15.54
N LEU A 31 28.28 4.87 16.85
CA LEU A 31 27.17 4.07 17.37
C LEU A 31 25.84 4.75 17.13
N THR A 32 25.76 6.07 17.29
CA THR A 32 24.54 6.86 17.07
C THR A 32 24.19 6.90 15.58
N ALA A 33 25.19 7.12 14.71
CA ALA A 33 25.03 7.00 13.27
C ALA A 33 24.62 5.58 12.89
N TYR A 34 25.28 4.55 13.41
CA TYR A 34 24.90 3.15 13.18
C TYR A 34 23.46 2.88 13.62
N TYR A 35 23.04 3.30 14.82
CA TYR A 35 21.68 3.09 15.31
C TYR A 35 20.61 3.88 14.54
N LEU A 36 20.93 5.10 14.11
CA LEU A 36 20.04 5.92 13.28
C LEU A 36 19.90 5.32 11.88
N THR A 37 20.99 4.83 11.29
CA THR A 37 20.96 4.20 9.95
C THR A 37 20.34 2.79 10.00
N ASN A 38 20.53 2.02 11.08
CA ASN A 38 19.95 0.68 11.24
C ASN A 38 18.49 0.68 11.73
N ARG A 39 17.97 1.78 12.29
CA ARG A 39 16.53 1.92 12.48
C ARG A 39 15.77 1.98 11.15
N GLU A 40 16.45 2.42 10.09
CA GLU A 40 15.87 2.50 8.75
C GLU A 40 15.82 1.17 7.98
N THR A 41 16.43 0.10 8.49
CA THR A 41 16.49 -1.23 7.85
C THR A 41 15.53 -2.25 8.46
N ALA A 42 14.76 -1.89 9.50
CA ALA A 42 13.68 -2.74 9.96
C ALA A 42 12.62 -2.91 8.85
N PRO A 43 12.24 -4.15 8.48
CA PRO A 43 11.17 -4.38 7.53
C PRO A 43 9.88 -3.74 8.06
N GLN A 44 9.23 -2.92 7.24
CA GLN A 44 7.94 -2.33 7.60
C GLN A 44 6.89 -3.42 7.63
N THR A 45 6.53 -3.89 8.81
CA THR A 45 5.42 -4.82 8.96
C THR A 45 4.10 -4.04 8.90
N SER A 46 3.21 -4.38 7.98
CA SER A 46 1.84 -3.85 8.04
C SER A 46 1.17 -4.39 9.30
N ILE A 47 0.44 -3.55 10.04
CA ILE A 47 -0.22 -3.96 11.30
C ILE A 47 -1.16 -5.13 11.04
N ILE A 48 -1.88 -5.05 9.92
CA ILE A 48 -2.94 -6.01 9.59
C ILE A 48 -2.43 -7.13 8.69
N THR A 49 -1.17 -7.19 8.32
CA THR A 49 -0.63 -8.42 7.69
C THR A 49 0.41 -9.09 8.58
N GLY A 50 1.08 -8.32 9.43
CA GLY A 50 2.19 -8.76 10.28
C GLY A 50 3.48 -8.98 9.51
N VAL A 51 3.52 -8.62 8.23
CA VAL A 51 4.64 -8.83 7.30
C VAL A 51 4.83 -7.59 6.44
N GLY A 52 6.02 -7.41 5.88
CA GLY A 52 6.23 -6.41 4.83
C GLY A 52 5.47 -6.81 3.57
N PRO A 53 4.53 -6.00 3.05
CA PRO A 53 3.74 -6.37 1.89
C PRO A 53 4.60 -6.75 0.69
N LEU A 54 5.68 -6.00 0.45
CA LEU A 54 6.61 -6.27 -0.65
C LEU A 54 7.51 -7.50 -0.41
N ASP A 55 7.63 -7.97 0.83
CA ASP A 55 8.42 -9.16 1.18
C ASP A 55 7.64 -10.46 0.97
N MET A 56 6.33 -10.37 0.70
CA MET A 56 5.51 -11.51 0.27
C MET A 56 5.80 -11.96 -1.16
N VAL A 57 6.51 -11.13 -1.94
CA VAL A 57 6.90 -11.44 -3.31
C VAL A 57 8.21 -12.22 -3.31
N SER A 58 8.19 -13.40 -3.91
CA SER A 58 9.35 -14.27 -4.17
C SER A 58 9.86 -14.02 -5.60
N PRO A 59 10.95 -13.25 -5.80
CA PRO A 59 11.40 -12.85 -7.13
C PRO A 59 11.71 -14.02 -8.05
N ASP A 60 12.19 -15.14 -7.50
CA ASP A 60 12.53 -16.38 -8.19
C ASP A 60 11.30 -17.13 -8.75
N ARG A 61 10.09 -16.81 -8.30
CA ARG A 61 8.83 -17.43 -8.76
C ARG A 61 8.04 -16.55 -9.72
N ILE A 62 8.54 -15.35 -10.02
CA ILE A 62 7.96 -14.46 -11.02
C ILE A 62 8.30 -15.02 -12.40
N ASP A 63 7.28 -15.20 -13.25
CA ASP A 63 7.44 -15.46 -14.67
C ASP A 63 7.90 -14.16 -15.37
N PRO A 64 9.16 -14.06 -15.82
CA PRO A 64 9.66 -12.80 -16.31
C PRO A 64 9.11 -12.41 -17.68
N ALA A 65 8.83 -13.39 -18.55
CA ALA A 65 8.30 -13.13 -19.88
C ALA A 65 6.95 -12.39 -19.77
N LEU A 66 6.13 -12.80 -18.81
CA LEU A 66 4.87 -12.15 -18.53
C LEU A 66 5.01 -10.85 -17.73
N ALA A 67 5.91 -10.81 -16.74
CA ALA A 67 6.12 -9.61 -15.94
C ALA A 67 6.63 -8.43 -16.78
N LEU A 68 7.47 -8.70 -17.78
CA LEU A 68 8.02 -7.71 -18.71
C LEU A 68 6.95 -7.05 -19.58
N ALA A 69 5.75 -7.62 -19.74
CA ALA A 69 4.68 -7.02 -20.52
C ALA A 69 4.29 -5.61 -20.01
N GLY A 70 4.36 -5.38 -18.68
CA GLY A 70 4.17 -4.04 -18.10
C GLY A 70 5.30 -3.08 -18.47
N LEU A 71 6.55 -3.57 -18.55
CA LEU A 71 7.65 -2.80 -19.14
C LEU A 71 7.49 -2.61 -20.65
N GLY A 72 6.67 -3.44 -21.30
CA GLY A 72 6.31 -3.36 -22.72
C GLY A 72 5.15 -2.42 -23.04
N GLY A 73 4.60 -1.68 -22.06
CA GLY A 73 3.49 -0.75 -22.26
C GLY A 73 2.10 -1.36 -22.11
N MET A 74 1.98 -2.65 -21.74
CA MET A 74 0.69 -3.24 -21.38
C MET A 74 0.17 -2.64 -20.07
N ALA A 75 -1.13 -2.37 -19.99
CA ALA A 75 -1.75 -1.85 -18.79
C ALA A 75 -1.60 -2.84 -17.61
N ASP A 76 -1.31 -2.35 -16.41
CA ASP A 76 -0.98 -3.19 -15.26
C ASP A 76 -2.07 -4.21 -14.90
N ILE A 77 -3.33 -3.79 -14.99
CA ILE A 77 -4.46 -4.68 -14.72
C ILE A 77 -4.56 -5.82 -15.73
N GLU A 78 -4.13 -5.59 -16.98
CA GLU A 78 -4.08 -6.62 -18.01
C GLU A 78 -2.94 -7.60 -17.77
N VAL A 79 -1.77 -7.11 -17.34
CA VAL A 79 -0.65 -7.96 -16.92
C VAL A 79 -1.05 -8.86 -15.74
N ILE A 80 -1.71 -8.29 -14.73
CA ILE A 80 -2.22 -9.04 -13.57
C ILE A 80 -3.24 -10.10 -14.02
N ARG A 81 -4.18 -9.74 -14.89
CA ARG A 81 -5.18 -10.67 -15.43
C ARG A 81 -4.53 -11.80 -16.20
N GLN A 82 -3.62 -11.51 -17.12
CA GLN A 82 -2.91 -12.55 -17.88
C GLN A 82 -2.08 -13.46 -16.96
N ALA A 83 -1.46 -12.89 -15.92
CA ALA A 83 -0.73 -13.69 -14.93
C ALA A 83 -1.63 -14.62 -14.13
N VAL A 84 -2.83 -14.18 -13.78
CA VAL A 84 -3.84 -15.07 -13.20
C VAL A 84 -4.27 -16.16 -14.19
N ASP A 85 -4.63 -15.78 -15.42
CA ASP A 85 -5.12 -16.71 -16.46
C ASP A 85 -4.07 -17.78 -16.81
N GLN A 86 -2.78 -17.45 -16.72
CA GLN A 86 -1.65 -18.36 -16.97
C GLN A 86 -1.15 -19.09 -15.70
N ALA A 87 -1.89 -19.02 -14.59
CA ALA A 87 -1.52 -19.61 -13.31
C ALA A 87 -0.11 -19.19 -12.85
N ARG A 88 0.20 -17.89 -12.95
CA ARG A 88 1.41 -17.22 -12.45
C ARG A 88 1.05 -16.25 -11.31
N PRO A 89 0.58 -16.77 -10.16
CA PRO A 89 0.07 -15.93 -9.08
C PRO A 89 1.16 -15.03 -8.47
N GLU A 90 2.44 -15.42 -8.52
CA GLU A 90 3.53 -14.57 -8.04
C GLU A 90 3.73 -13.32 -8.91
N THR A 91 3.70 -13.49 -10.23
CA THR A 91 3.77 -12.38 -11.19
C THR A 91 2.61 -11.42 -10.99
N ALA A 92 1.40 -11.96 -10.78
CA ALA A 92 0.21 -11.16 -10.49
C ALA A 92 0.33 -10.44 -9.13
N LEU A 93 0.80 -11.10 -8.07
CA LEU A 93 1.00 -10.51 -6.74
C LEU A 93 2.00 -9.35 -6.79
N ALA A 94 3.13 -9.54 -7.48
CA ALA A 94 4.10 -8.47 -7.72
C ALA A 94 3.45 -7.29 -8.48
N GLY A 95 2.64 -7.59 -9.50
CA GLY A 95 1.86 -6.58 -10.22
C GLY A 95 0.92 -5.77 -9.32
N VAL A 96 0.20 -6.41 -8.38
CA VAL A 96 -0.73 -5.67 -7.49
C VAL A 96 0.01 -4.77 -6.51
N LEU A 97 1.12 -5.26 -5.95
CA LEU A 97 1.85 -4.59 -4.87
C LEU A 97 2.68 -3.40 -5.35
N TYR A 98 3.34 -3.53 -6.50
CA TYR A 98 4.19 -2.48 -7.07
C TYR A 98 3.46 -1.49 -7.98
N GLN A 99 2.13 -1.56 -8.09
CA GLN A 99 1.38 -0.66 -8.97
C GLN A 99 0.49 0.33 -8.21
N PRO A 100 0.98 1.56 -7.94
CA PRO A 100 0.22 2.59 -7.23
C PRO A 100 -0.97 3.14 -8.02
N GLN A 101 -1.04 2.91 -9.34
CA GLN A 101 -2.10 3.43 -10.21
C GLN A 101 -3.39 2.58 -10.21
N LEU A 102 -3.34 1.37 -9.66
CA LEU A 102 -4.55 0.55 -9.54
C LEU A 102 -5.56 1.26 -8.64
N THR A 103 -6.80 1.37 -9.11
CA THR A 103 -7.90 1.84 -8.26
C THR A 103 -8.06 0.92 -7.06
N ASP A 104 -8.62 1.44 -5.96
CA ASP A 104 -8.84 0.63 -4.75
C ASP A 104 -9.74 -0.58 -5.01
N ARG A 105 -10.70 -0.46 -5.94
CA ARG A 105 -11.53 -1.58 -6.41
C ARG A 105 -10.71 -2.64 -7.13
N GLN A 106 -9.85 -2.23 -8.08
CA GLN A 106 -8.97 -3.17 -8.79
C GLN A 106 -7.97 -3.84 -7.83
N THR A 107 -7.42 -3.08 -6.90
CA THR A 107 -6.49 -3.56 -5.87
C THR A 107 -7.17 -4.62 -5.00
N ALA A 108 -8.32 -4.31 -4.38
CA ALA A 108 -9.05 -5.25 -3.53
C ALA A 108 -9.53 -6.49 -4.30
N GLY A 109 -10.05 -6.30 -5.51
CA GLY A 109 -10.51 -7.40 -6.37
C GLY A 109 -9.37 -8.34 -6.78
N SER A 110 -8.21 -7.80 -7.14
CA SER A 110 -7.03 -8.59 -7.50
C SER A 110 -6.52 -9.39 -6.30
N PHE A 111 -6.48 -8.79 -5.11
CA PHE A 111 -6.13 -9.52 -3.88
C PHE A 111 -7.12 -10.64 -3.58
N LEU A 112 -8.43 -10.41 -3.67
CA LEU A 112 -9.45 -11.48 -3.48
C LEU A 112 -9.26 -12.64 -4.47
N GLN A 113 -8.96 -12.33 -5.74
CA GLN A 113 -8.70 -13.33 -6.75
C GLN A 113 -7.44 -14.13 -6.44
N LEU A 114 -6.33 -13.46 -6.10
CA LEU A 114 -5.08 -14.11 -5.74
C LEU A 114 -5.21 -14.95 -4.47
N ALA A 115 -5.97 -14.49 -3.49
CA ALA A 115 -6.22 -15.23 -2.26
C ALA A 115 -6.86 -16.59 -2.57
N ARG A 116 -7.87 -16.62 -3.44
CA ARG A 116 -8.51 -17.86 -3.91
C ARG A 116 -7.56 -18.77 -4.70
N ILE A 117 -6.66 -18.19 -5.49
CA ILE A 117 -5.67 -18.97 -6.25
C ILE A 117 -4.65 -19.61 -5.31
N PHE A 118 -4.14 -18.86 -4.34
CA PHE A 118 -3.18 -19.37 -3.37
C PHE A 118 -3.78 -20.39 -2.40
N SER A 119 -5.08 -20.30 -2.11
CA SER A 119 -5.80 -21.29 -1.29
C SER A 119 -6.36 -22.47 -2.09
N ALA A 120 -6.18 -22.48 -3.42
CA ALA A 120 -6.70 -23.56 -4.27
C ALA A 120 -5.94 -24.87 -4.04
N GLY A 121 -6.67 -25.98 -4.18
CA GLY A 121 -6.14 -27.34 -4.00
C GLY A 121 -6.56 -27.99 -2.68
N GLU A 122 -6.46 -29.32 -2.61
CA GLU A 122 -6.93 -30.09 -1.44
C GLU A 122 -6.04 -29.87 -0.20
N LYS A 123 -4.74 -29.61 -0.42
CA LYS A 123 -3.73 -29.36 0.64
C LYS A 123 -2.71 -28.31 0.17
N PRO A 124 -3.03 -27.01 0.22
CA PRO A 124 -2.10 -25.95 -0.13
C PRO A 124 -0.86 -25.97 0.79
N SER A 125 0.30 -25.57 0.27
CA SER A 125 1.51 -25.46 1.09
C SER A 125 1.35 -24.37 2.18
N PRO A 126 2.05 -24.45 3.33
CA PRO A 126 1.98 -23.42 4.36
C PRO A 126 2.30 -22.01 3.85
N GLU A 127 3.23 -21.89 2.89
CA GLU A 127 3.58 -20.63 2.24
C GLU A 127 2.41 -20.10 1.41
N ALA A 128 1.76 -20.97 0.63
CA ALA A 128 0.59 -20.60 -0.17
C ALA A 128 -0.59 -20.18 0.71
N VAL A 129 -0.84 -20.88 1.82
CA VAL A 129 -1.83 -20.45 2.83
C VAL A 129 -1.46 -19.08 3.40
N GLY A 130 -0.19 -18.85 3.74
CA GLY A 130 0.30 -17.54 4.19
C GLY A 130 0.02 -16.42 3.19
N LYS A 131 0.28 -16.66 1.90
CA LYS A 131 -0.04 -15.72 0.80
C LYS A 131 -1.54 -15.51 0.62
N ALA A 132 -2.34 -16.56 0.77
CA ALA A 132 -3.80 -16.44 0.72
C ALA A 132 -4.35 -15.57 1.85
N VAL A 133 -3.91 -15.82 3.10
CA VAL A 133 -4.28 -15.04 4.27
C VAL A 133 -3.83 -13.58 4.12
N PHE A 134 -2.61 -13.36 3.65
CA PHE A 134 -2.10 -12.02 3.32
C PHE A 134 -3.04 -11.31 2.33
N CYS A 135 -3.34 -11.94 1.19
CA CYS A 135 -4.18 -11.34 0.16
C CYS A 135 -5.61 -11.04 0.67
N TYR A 136 -6.24 -11.95 1.42
CA TYR A 136 -7.55 -11.69 2.03
C TYR A 136 -7.52 -10.49 2.98
N ARG A 137 -6.49 -10.40 3.84
CA ARG A 137 -6.35 -9.27 4.77
C ARG A 137 -6.05 -7.97 4.04
N SER A 138 -5.21 -7.98 3.01
CA SER A 138 -4.95 -6.81 2.16
C SER A 138 -6.20 -6.30 1.46
N ALA A 139 -7.03 -7.20 0.90
CA ALA A 139 -8.32 -6.81 0.32
C ALA A 139 -9.26 -6.17 1.35
N GLY A 140 -9.33 -6.75 2.56
CA GLY A 140 -10.09 -6.20 3.67
C GLY A 140 -9.57 -4.82 4.09
N ASN A 141 -8.26 -4.62 4.16
CA ASN A 141 -7.67 -3.32 4.52
C ASN A 141 -7.95 -2.26 3.48
N THR A 142 -7.84 -2.61 2.20
CA THR A 142 -8.27 -1.71 1.12
C THR A 142 -9.74 -1.33 1.29
N ALA A 143 -10.61 -2.28 1.62
CA ALA A 143 -12.03 -2.00 1.88
C ALA A 143 -12.29 -1.20 3.16
N ILE A 144 -11.42 -1.19 4.17
CA ILE A 144 -11.56 -0.33 5.36
C ILE A 144 -11.03 1.07 5.06
N LEU A 145 -9.83 1.17 4.50
CA LEU A 145 -9.07 2.40 4.42
C LEU A 145 -9.37 3.23 3.18
N SER A 146 -9.69 2.62 2.04
CA SER A 146 -10.02 3.33 0.80
C SER A 146 -11.05 4.42 1.06
N PRO A 147 -10.90 5.68 0.63
CA PRO A 147 -12.00 6.64 0.63
C PRO A 147 -12.93 6.47 -0.59
N ASP A 148 -12.44 5.84 -1.66
CA ASP A 148 -13.09 5.82 -2.97
C ASP A 148 -14.01 4.61 -3.18
N LEU A 149 -14.00 3.63 -2.26
CA LEU A 149 -14.89 2.47 -2.30
C LEU A 149 -16.30 2.79 -1.75
N PRO A 150 -17.37 2.52 -2.53
CA PRO A 150 -18.73 2.65 -2.02
C PRO A 150 -19.07 1.51 -1.05
N ASP A 151 -19.96 1.79 -0.09
CA ASP A 151 -20.30 0.88 1.01
C ASP A 151 -20.85 -0.49 0.57
N ALA A 152 -21.60 -0.53 -0.52
CA ALA A 152 -22.05 -1.80 -1.10
C ALA A 152 -20.86 -2.68 -1.54
N ALA A 153 -19.83 -2.08 -2.15
CA ALA A 153 -18.63 -2.80 -2.55
C ALA A 153 -17.79 -3.21 -1.34
N ARG A 154 -17.67 -2.36 -0.31
CA ARG A 154 -16.98 -2.70 0.93
C ARG A 154 -17.62 -3.90 1.63
N ALA A 155 -18.95 -3.90 1.78
CA ALA A 155 -19.68 -4.99 2.42
C ALA A 155 -19.49 -6.30 1.64
N ASP A 156 -19.54 -6.25 0.30
CA ASP A 156 -19.28 -7.43 -0.53
C ASP A 156 -17.84 -7.96 -0.38
N ILE A 157 -16.84 -7.07 -0.43
CA ILE A 157 -15.43 -7.43 -0.20
C ILE A 157 -15.28 -8.10 1.17
N PHE A 158 -15.83 -7.51 2.23
CA PHE A 158 -15.73 -8.06 3.59
C PHE A 158 -16.37 -9.44 3.71
N ILE A 159 -17.52 -9.68 3.07
CA ILE A 159 -18.11 -11.01 3.05
C ILE A 159 -17.20 -12.00 2.31
N GLN A 160 -16.68 -11.64 1.12
CA GLN A 160 -15.75 -12.51 0.37
C GLN A 160 -14.45 -12.80 1.14
N VAL A 161 -13.93 -11.81 1.85
CA VAL A 161 -12.77 -11.97 2.75
C VAL A 161 -13.13 -12.92 3.90
N GLY A 162 -14.29 -12.74 4.54
CA GLY A 162 -14.79 -13.61 5.60
C GLY A 162 -14.91 -15.07 5.14
N GLU A 163 -15.63 -15.30 4.05
CA GLU A 163 -15.81 -16.61 3.39
C GLU A 163 -14.46 -17.29 3.13
N GLY A 164 -13.52 -16.55 2.53
CA GLY A 164 -12.19 -17.03 2.21
C GLY A 164 -11.35 -17.40 3.43
N LEU A 165 -11.39 -16.56 4.47
CA LEU A 165 -10.64 -16.78 5.71
C LEU A 165 -11.17 -17.98 6.51
N VAL A 166 -12.48 -18.25 6.47
CA VAL A 166 -13.01 -19.53 6.99
C VAL A 166 -12.37 -20.71 6.27
N GLY A 167 -12.31 -20.65 4.93
CA GLY A 167 -11.75 -21.71 4.09
C GLY A 167 -10.27 -22.00 4.34
N VAL A 168 -9.48 -21.00 4.77
CA VAL A 168 -8.06 -21.15 5.11
C VAL A 168 -7.78 -21.27 6.62
N GLY A 169 -8.82 -21.55 7.42
CA GLY A 169 -8.66 -21.83 8.85
C GLY A 169 -8.33 -20.62 9.72
N GLN A 170 -8.81 -19.43 9.36
CA GLN A 170 -8.64 -18.17 10.09
C GLN A 170 -9.99 -17.62 10.61
N PRO A 171 -10.70 -18.35 11.50
CA PRO A 171 -12.07 -18.02 11.89
C PRO A 171 -12.21 -16.69 12.66
N GLU A 172 -11.22 -16.31 13.46
CA GLU A 172 -11.25 -15.03 14.20
C GLU A 172 -11.22 -13.83 13.23
N TRP A 173 -10.32 -13.87 12.25
CA TRP A 173 -10.25 -12.87 11.19
C TRP A 173 -11.48 -12.89 10.29
N ALA A 174 -12.01 -14.08 9.98
CA ALA A 174 -13.24 -14.20 9.21
C ALA A 174 -14.40 -13.51 9.93
N LYS A 175 -14.59 -13.78 11.22
CA LYS A 175 -15.61 -13.14 12.06
C LYS A 175 -15.44 -11.62 12.08
N PHE A 176 -14.21 -11.13 12.26
CA PHE A 176 -13.91 -9.69 12.25
C PHE A 176 -14.39 -9.01 10.96
N TYR A 177 -14.05 -9.54 9.78
CA TYR A 177 -14.46 -8.93 8.51
C TYR A 177 -15.98 -9.05 8.27
N LEU A 178 -16.61 -10.17 8.64
CA LEU A 178 -18.07 -10.29 8.58
C LEU A 178 -18.77 -9.29 9.50
N GLN A 179 -18.18 -8.95 10.65
CA GLN A 179 -18.67 -7.87 11.51
C GLN A 179 -18.55 -6.50 10.85
N GLN A 180 -17.49 -6.24 10.05
CA GLN A 180 -17.40 -5.00 9.28
C GLN A 180 -18.54 -4.88 8.25
N ALA A 181 -18.86 -5.96 7.54
CA ALA A 181 -20.02 -6.00 6.65
C ALA A 181 -21.35 -5.82 7.40
N LEU A 182 -21.47 -6.39 8.60
CA LEU A 182 -22.63 -6.19 9.47
C LEU A 182 -22.79 -4.72 9.88
N THR A 183 -21.71 -4.03 10.25
CA THR A 183 -21.71 -2.61 10.58
C THR A 183 -22.23 -1.78 9.41
N ILE A 184 -21.72 -2.03 8.20
CA ILE A 184 -22.21 -1.33 6.99
C ILE A 184 -23.70 -1.59 6.78
N ALA A 185 -24.13 -2.86 6.80
CA ALA A 185 -25.52 -3.22 6.56
C ALA A 185 -26.49 -2.58 7.56
N ARG A 186 -26.04 -2.42 8.82
CA ARG A 186 -26.84 -1.81 9.89
C ARG A 186 -26.88 -0.30 9.87
N HIS A 187 -25.79 0.38 9.47
CA HIS A 187 -25.64 1.81 9.77
C HIS A 187 -25.41 2.69 8.55
N SER A 188 -24.91 2.15 7.43
CA SER A 188 -24.57 2.99 6.26
C SER A 188 -25.84 3.63 5.69
N PRO A 189 -25.94 4.96 5.51
CA PRO A 189 -27.09 5.60 4.87
C PRO A 189 -27.08 5.43 3.34
N TYR A 190 -25.99 4.89 2.77
CA TYR A 190 -25.78 4.78 1.33
C TYR A 190 -26.28 3.46 0.73
N LEU A 191 -26.80 2.54 1.57
CA LEU A 191 -27.35 1.27 1.12
C LEU A 191 -28.87 1.31 0.92
N GLN A 192 -29.31 0.73 -0.20
CA GLN A 192 -30.73 0.46 -0.45
C GLN A 192 -31.22 -0.71 0.41
N ALA A 193 -32.52 -0.72 0.74
CA ALA A 193 -33.13 -1.79 1.54
C ALA A 193 -32.91 -3.20 0.94
N ALA A 194 -33.01 -3.32 -0.39
CA ALA A 194 -32.75 -4.57 -1.10
C ALA A 194 -31.29 -5.03 -0.94
N GLN A 195 -30.33 -4.11 -1.03
CA GLN A 195 -28.91 -4.41 -0.82
C GLN A 195 -28.64 -4.87 0.62
N ARG A 196 -29.22 -4.18 1.62
CA ARG A 196 -29.11 -4.60 3.04
C ARG A 196 -29.62 -6.01 3.25
N ARG A 197 -30.80 -6.33 2.69
CA ARG A 197 -31.39 -7.66 2.79
C ARG A 197 -30.46 -8.74 2.25
N THR A 198 -29.89 -8.53 1.06
CA THR A 198 -28.91 -9.46 0.46
C THR A 198 -27.68 -9.63 1.34
N ILE A 199 -27.13 -8.53 1.88
CA ILE A 199 -25.97 -8.57 2.77
C ILE A 199 -26.31 -9.38 4.04
N PHE A 200 -27.45 -9.14 4.69
CA PHE A 200 -27.86 -9.88 5.88
C PHE A 200 -28.10 -11.37 5.62
N GLN A 201 -28.64 -11.75 4.44
CA GLN A 201 -28.80 -13.16 4.07
C GLN A 201 -27.45 -13.87 3.93
N ARG A 202 -26.47 -13.21 3.30
CA ARG A 202 -25.11 -13.76 3.19
C ARG A 202 -24.40 -13.83 4.54
N LEU A 203 -24.58 -12.82 5.39
CA LEU A 203 -24.05 -12.83 6.76
C LEU A 203 -24.64 -13.98 7.58
N HIS A 204 -25.94 -14.26 7.46
CA HIS A 204 -26.58 -15.39 8.13
C HIS A 204 -25.88 -16.73 7.77
N GLN A 205 -25.68 -17.00 6.49
CA GLN A 205 -25.03 -18.22 6.01
C GLN A 205 -23.58 -18.33 6.52
N ASN A 206 -22.84 -17.23 6.46
CA ASN A 206 -21.45 -17.18 6.91
C ASN A 206 -21.30 -17.36 8.42
N TYR A 207 -22.16 -16.73 9.22
CA TYR A 207 -22.15 -16.94 10.68
C TYR A 207 -22.57 -18.37 11.07
N LEU A 208 -23.47 -19.03 10.31
CA LEU A 208 -23.75 -20.45 10.52
C LEU A 208 -22.50 -21.32 10.26
N ALA A 209 -21.76 -21.05 9.18
CA ALA A 209 -20.53 -21.76 8.86
C ALA A 209 -19.43 -21.59 9.93
N LEU A 210 -19.41 -20.43 10.61
CA LEU A 210 -18.53 -20.15 11.74
C LEU A 210 -19.02 -20.72 13.08
N GLY A 211 -20.25 -21.26 13.16
CA GLY A 211 -20.86 -21.70 14.42
C GLY A 211 -21.42 -20.57 15.30
N GLU A 212 -21.47 -19.33 14.80
CA GLU A 212 -21.94 -18.13 15.48
C GLU A 212 -23.48 -18.02 15.43
N ARG A 213 -24.17 -18.94 16.12
CA ARG A 213 -25.63 -19.12 16.01
C ARG A 213 -26.45 -17.86 16.31
N GLU A 214 -26.08 -17.09 17.32
CA GLU A 214 -26.81 -15.87 17.71
C GLU A 214 -26.66 -14.76 16.66
N LEU A 215 -25.44 -14.57 16.13
CA LEU A 215 -25.20 -13.63 15.05
C LEU A 215 -25.93 -14.07 13.78
N ALA A 216 -25.92 -15.36 13.45
CA ALA A 216 -26.65 -15.91 12.33
C ALA A 216 -28.16 -15.65 12.46
N ARG A 217 -28.77 -15.92 13.62
CA ARG A 217 -30.20 -15.66 13.87
C ARG A 217 -30.52 -14.17 13.77
N THR A 218 -29.66 -13.32 14.32
CA THR A 218 -29.81 -11.87 14.26
C THR A 218 -29.77 -11.37 12.82
N SER A 219 -28.82 -11.84 12.01
CA SER A 219 -28.74 -11.51 10.58
C SER A 219 -29.96 -12.00 9.81
N LEU A 220 -30.51 -13.18 10.12
CA LEU A 220 -31.74 -13.67 9.49
C LEU A 220 -32.92 -12.74 9.79
N ASN A 221 -33.10 -12.35 11.06
CA ASN A 221 -34.15 -11.42 11.46
C ASN A 221 -34.02 -10.06 10.76
N LEU A 222 -32.80 -9.50 10.70
CA LEU A 222 -32.51 -8.25 9.99
C LEU A 222 -32.70 -8.37 8.48
N SER A 223 -32.55 -9.56 7.91
CA SER A 223 -32.85 -9.77 6.48
C SER A 223 -34.35 -9.73 6.18
N ALA A 224 -35.19 -10.19 7.12
CA ALA A 224 -36.64 -10.14 6.99
C ALA A 224 -37.16 -8.72 7.20
N ASN A 225 -36.58 -7.99 8.15
CA ASN A 225 -36.94 -6.62 8.51
C ASN A 225 -35.68 -5.73 8.54
N PRO A 226 -35.17 -5.30 7.37
CA PRO A 226 -33.97 -4.47 7.32
C PRO A 226 -34.23 -3.09 7.96
N PRO A 227 -33.20 -2.47 8.60
CA PRO A 227 -33.33 -1.13 9.17
C PRO A 227 -33.80 -0.11 8.12
N SER A 228 -34.80 0.70 8.49
CA SER A 228 -35.29 1.80 7.67
C SER A 228 -34.45 3.05 7.90
N ILE A 229 -33.34 3.15 7.18
CA ILE A 229 -32.45 4.32 7.21
C ILE A 229 -32.71 5.15 5.95
N GLY A 230 -32.87 6.46 6.11
CA GLY A 230 -32.99 7.39 5.00
C GLY A 230 -31.82 7.23 4.03
N LYS A 231 -32.11 7.17 2.73
CA LYS A 231 -31.04 7.07 1.73
C LYS A 231 -30.40 8.45 1.56
N ALA A 232 -29.14 8.57 1.96
CA ALA A 232 -28.35 9.77 1.68
C ALA A 232 -27.82 9.75 0.24
N ASP A 233 -27.61 10.93 -0.33
CA ASP A 233 -26.91 11.07 -1.60
C ASP A 233 -25.43 10.76 -1.41
N LEU A 234 -24.87 10.02 -2.38
CA LEU A 234 -23.45 9.71 -2.37
C LEU A 234 -22.67 11.00 -2.60
N LEU A 235 -21.88 11.41 -1.61
CA LEU A 235 -21.04 12.58 -1.74
C LEU A 235 -19.75 12.19 -2.50
N PRO A 236 -19.38 12.90 -3.59
CA PRO A 236 -18.14 12.64 -4.31
C PRO A 236 -16.93 12.95 -3.41
N PRO A 237 -15.78 12.29 -3.59
CA PRO A 237 -14.54 12.62 -2.87
C PRO A 237 -14.22 14.11 -2.96
N VAL A 238 -13.74 14.69 -1.85
CA VAL A 238 -13.36 16.11 -1.80
C VAL A 238 -12.01 16.30 -2.48
N LEU A 239 -11.07 15.37 -2.26
CA LEU A 239 -9.75 15.43 -2.87
C LEU A 239 -9.82 15.02 -4.34
N PRO A 240 -9.25 15.83 -5.26
CA PRO A 240 -9.28 15.52 -6.68
C PRO A 240 -8.53 14.23 -6.98
N PRO A 241 -8.95 13.50 -8.04
CA PRO A 241 -8.16 12.41 -8.57
C PRO A 241 -6.84 12.95 -9.16
N VAL A 242 -5.83 12.08 -9.23
CA VAL A 242 -4.57 12.38 -9.91
C VAL A 242 -4.79 12.28 -11.42
N GLU A 243 -4.37 13.30 -12.16
CA GLU A 243 -4.39 13.27 -13.63
C GLU A 243 -3.03 12.85 -14.21
N PRO A 244 -3.00 12.14 -15.35
CA PRO A 244 -1.76 11.86 -16.06
C PRO A 244 -1.05 13.14 -16.50
N VAL A 245 0.27 13.18 -16.32
CA VAL A 245 1.13 14.28 -16.78
C VAL A 245 1.45 14.08 -18.26
N ALA A 246 1.23 15.10 -19.08
CA ALA A 246 1.62 15.09 -20.48
C ALA A 246 3.16 15.09 -20.59
N LEU A 247 3.72 14.05 -21.22
CA LEU A 247 5.15 13.90 -21.41
C LEU A 247 5.61 14.61 -22.70
N PRO A 248 6.81 15.22 -22.74
CA PRO A 248 7.38 15.78 -23.96
C PRO A 248 7.80 14.66 -24.93
N ALA A 249 7.98 15.00 -26.21
CA ALA A 249 8.24 14.04 -27.28
C ALA A 249 9.48 13.17 -27.00
N GLU A 250 10.55 13.76 -26.48
CA GLU A 250 11.80 13.07 -26.17
C GLU A 250 11.61 11.99 -25.09
N VAL A 251 10.77 12.27 -24.08
CA VAL A 251 10.45 11.29 -23.03
C VAL A 251 9.53 10.20 -23.58
N GLN A 252 8.58 10.56 -24.45
CA GLN A 252 7.71 9.58 -25.11
C GLN A 252 8.51 8.62 -26.01
N GLU A 253 9.51 9.13 -26.75
CA GLU A 253 10.41 8.31 -27.57
C GLU A 253 11.25 7.36 -26.73
N ALA A 254 11.80 7.82 -25.60
CA ALA A 254 12.53 6.97 -24.67
C ALA A 254 11.65 5.88 -24.06
N GLU A 255 10.41 6.23 -23.69
CA GLU A 255 9.41 5.27 -23.20
C GLU A 255 9.02 4.23 -24.27
N ALA A 256 8.81 4.67 -25.52
CA ALA A 256 8.55 3.76 -26.64
C ALA A 256 9.74 2.82 -26.91
N ASN A 257 10.99 3.30 -26.77
CA ASN A 257 12.17 2.45 -26.86
C ASN A 257 12.22 1.42 -25.72
N ARG A 258 11.93 1.81 -24.46
CA ARG A 258 11.77 0.84 -23.36
C ARG A 258 10.73 -0.22 -23.71
N TRP A 259 9.56 0.19 -24.20
CA TRP A 259 8.49 -0.74 -24.56
C TRP A 259 8.96 -1.76 -25.59
N LEU A 260 9.60 -1.29 -26.66
CA LEU A 260 10.15 -2.15 -27.70
C LEU A 260 11.16 -3.16 -27.13
N ARG A 261 12.13 -2.70 -26.32
CA ARG A 261 13.16 -3.60 -25.76
C ARG A 261 12.58 -4.62 -24.78
N ALA A 262 11.58 -4.24 -24.00
CA ALA A 262 10.91 -5.15 -23.08
C ALA A 262 10.10 -6.21 -23.84
N GLN A 263 9.39 -5.82 -24.90
CA GLN A 263 8.66 -6.74 -25.77
C GLN A 263 9.61 -7.70 -26.51
N GLU A 264 10.72 -7.19 -27.06
CA GLU A 264 11.76 -8.03 -27.69
C GLU A 264 12.31 -9.06 -26.70
N LEU A 265 12.65 -8.64 -25.47
CA LEU A 265 13.15 -9.56 -24.45
C LEU A 265 12.11 -10.61 -24.06
N ALA A 266 10.85 -10.21 -23.84
CA ALA A 266 9.77 -11.13 -23.51
C ALA A 266 9.53 -12.15 -24.62
N ALA A 267 9.49 -11.72 -25.89
CA ALA A 267 9.34 -12.61 -27.04
C ALA A 267 10.49 -13.62 -27.14
N ASN A 268 11.74 -13.16 -27.00
CA ASN A 268 12.91 -14.05 -26.99
C ASN A 268 12.83 -15.08 -25.85
N MET A 269 12.36 -14.70 -24.67
CA MET A 269 12.19 -15.64 -23.56
C MET A 269 11.15 -16.71 -23.88
N VAL A 270 10.05 -16.37 -24.55
CA VAL A 270 9.07 -17.36 -25.00
C VAL A 270 9.68 -18.33 -26.01
N GLU A 271 10.39 -17.82 -27.02
CA GLU A 271 11.02 -18.63 -28.08
C GLU A 271 12.13 -19.54 -27.54
N LEU A 272 12.91 -19.07 -26.57
CA LEU A 272 14.07 -19.77 -26.02
C LEU A 272 13.76 -20.57 -24.74
N GLY A 273 12.48 -20.81 -24.45
CA GLY A 273 12.05 -21.65 -23.31
C GLY A 273 12.43 -21.07 -21.94
N GLY A 274 12.26 -19.75 -21.76
CA GLY A 274 12.51 -19.02 -20.52
C GLY A 274 13.92 -18.46 -20.38
N LYS A 275 14.81 -18.66 -21.36
CA LYS A 275 16.16 -18.08 -21.34
C LYS A 275 16.15 -16.63 -21.80
N ALA A 276 16.69 -15.74 -20.98
CA ALA A 276 16.86 -14.33 -21.31
C ALA A 276 18.27 -14.08 -21.90
N PRO A 277 18.38 -13.72 -23.20
CA PRO A 277 19.67 -13.40 -23.81
C PRO A 277 20.33 -12.17 -23.15
N ARG A 278 21.63 -12.24 -22.89
CA ARG A 278 22.36 -11.17 -22.18
C ARG A 278 22.36 -9.85 -22.94
N ASP A 279 22.52 -9.90 -24.26
CA ASP A 279 22.44 -8.75 -25.16
C ASP A 279 21.08 -8.05 -25.06
N ARG A 280 19.98 -8.81 -24.97
CA ARG A 280 18.62 -8.27 -24.82
C ARG A 280 18.38 -7.66 -23.45
N ILE A 281 18.92 -8.26 -22.38
CA ILE A 281 18.90 -7.66 -21.05
C ILE A 281 19.67 -6.32 -21.07
N THR A 282 20.86 -6.28 -21.67
CA THR A 282 21.65 -5.05 -21.80
C THR A 282 20.91 -3.97 -22.59
N ALA A 283 20.26 -4.33 -23.71
CA ALA A 283 19.49 -3.36 -24.50
C ALA A 283 18.30 -2.77 -23.71
N LEU A 284 17.57 -3.60 -22.95
CA LEU A 284 16.50 -3.11 -22.08
C LEU A 284 17.03 -2.25 -20.94
N LYS A 285 18.17 -2.62 -20.34
CA LYS A 285 18.85 -1.82 -19.32
C LYS A 285 19.19 -0.43 -19.85
N GLU A 286 19.80 -0.32 -21.02
CA GLU A 286 20.17 0.95 -21.64
C GLU A 286 18.94 1.82 -21.91
N ALA A 287 17.85 1.23 -22.43
CA ALA A 287 16.59 1.94 -22.65
C ALA A 287 15.98 2.47 -21.34
N LEU A 288 16.01 1.67 -20.27
CA LEU A 288 15.54 2.07 -18.94
C LEU A 288 16.35 3.21 -18.33
N LEU A 289 17.68 3.21 -18.50
CA LEU A 289 18.56 4.26 -17.99
C LEU A 289 18.37 5.57 -18.77
N GLU A 290 18.16 5.51 -20.09
CA GLU A 290 17.90 6.70 -20.89
C GLU A 290 16.53 7.31 -20.59
N GLU A 291 15.48 6.49 -20.43
CA GLU A 291 14.17 6.97 -19.96
C GLU A 291 14.29 7.61 -18.57
N ASP A 292 15.05 7.01 -17.64
CA ASP A 292 15.25 7.57 -16.31
C ASP A 292 15.86 8.96 -16.33
N ARG A 293 16.90 9.15 -17.16
CA ARG A 293 17.60 10.43 -17.32
C ARG A 293 16.63 11.51 -17.78
N LEU A 294 15.91 11.25 -18.88
CA LEU A 294 14.99 12.22 -19.49
C LEU A 294 13.74 12.47 -18.63
N LYS A 295 13.10 11.41 -18.13
CA LYS A 295 11.86 11.49 -17.35
C LYS A 295 12.09 12.14 -15.98
N SER A 296 13.20 11.81 -15.31
CA SER A 296 13.53 12.44 -14.01
C SER A 296 13.84 13.93 -14.13
N GLU A 297 14.57 14.33 -15.18
CA GLU A 297 14.86 15.74 -15.47
C GLU A 297 13.56 16.51 -15.78
N PHE A 298 12.73 15.98 -16.69
CA PHE A 298 11.44 16.59 -17.03
C PHE A 298 10.54 16.78 -15.80
N LEU A 299 10.37 15.74 -14.98
CA LEU A 299 9.52 15.82 -13.79
C LEU A 299 10.07 16.79 -12.75
N ALA A 300 11.39 16.91 -12.60
CA ALA A 300 12.00 17.90 -11.72
C ALA A 300 11.73 19.33 -12.21
N GLN A 301 12.03 19.62 -13.48
CA GLN A 301 11.80 20.94 -14.08
C GLN A 301 10.31 21.33 -14.08
N SER A 302 9.42 20.38 -14.40
CA SER A 302 7.97 20.60 -14.37
C SER A 302 7.50 20.97 -12.97
N TYR A 303 8.01 20.29 -11.95
CA TYR A 303 7.65 20.57 -10.56
C TYR A 303 8.11 21.97 -10.12
N GLU A 304 9.33 22.37 -10.49
CA GLU A 304 9.90 23.67 -10.13
C GLU A 304 9.14 24.83 -10.78
N ASN A 305 8.74 24.66 -12.04
CA ASN A 305 8.07 25.70 -12.83
C ASN A 305 6.55 25.77 -12.60
N GLU A 306 5.92 24.72 -12.07
CA GLU A 306 4.48 24.69 -11.85
C GLU A 306 4.11 25.47 -10.58
N THR A 307 3.06 26.28 -10.64
CA THR A 307 2.56 27.07 -9.51
C THR A 307 1.23 26.55 -8.97
N ARG A 308 0.46 25.84 -9.81
CA ARG A 308 -0.84 25.27 -9.45
C ARG A 308 -0.64 24.02 -8.60
N LEU A 309 -1.23 24.05 -7.41
CA LEU A 309 -1.12 22.95 -6.45
C LEU A 309 -1.61 21.60 -7.00
N SER A 310 -2.74 21.60 -7.72
CA SER A 310 -3.27 20.38 -8.36
C SER A 310 -2.29 19.75 -9.34
N LYS A 311 -1.60 20.57 -10.14
CA LYS A 311 -0.60 20.08 -11.10
C LYS A 311 0.69 19.62 -10.41
N ARG A 312 1.08 20.24 -9.29
CA ARG A 312 2.16 19.72 -8.44
C ARG A 312 1.83 18.34 -7.85
N ILE A 313 0.57 18.08 -7.50
CA ILE A 313 0.09 16.77 -7.06
C ILE A 313 0.24 15.76 -8.20
N ASP A 314 -0.23 16.09 -9.40
CA ASP A 314 -0.11 15.23 -10.60
C ASP A 314 1.35 14.86 -10.90
N ILE A 315 2.25 15.85 -10.91
CA ILE A 315 3.69 15.66 -11.14
C ILE A 315 4.34 14.81 -10.05
N THR A 316 3.97 15.04 -8.78
CA THR A 316 4.50 14.24 -7.66
C THR A 316 4.02 12.80 -7.73
N ALA A 317 2.77 12.56 -8.10
CA ALA A 317 2.24 11.21 -8.31
C ALA A 317 2.92 10.51 -9.50
N ALA A 318 3.16 11.22 -10.61
CA ALA A 318 3.94 10.68 -11.74
C ALA A 318 5.37 10.29 -11.31
N ARG A 319 6.01 11.09 -10.46
CA ARG A 319 7.32 10.76 -9.88
C ARG A 319 7.27 9.52 -8.99
N ILE A 320 6.25 9.37 -8.14
CA ILE A 320 6.05 8.17 -7.33
C ILE A 320 5.90 6.93 -8.22
N ASN A 321 5.13 7.03 -9.31
CA ASN A 321 4.94 5.92 -10.25
C ASN A 321 6.27 5.50 -10.87
N TRP A 322 7.07 6.47 -11.34
CA TRP A 322 8.38 6.19 -11.92
C TRP A 322 9.36 5.57 -10.91
N LEU A 323 9.45 6.16 -9.71
CA LEU A 323 10.30 5.63 -8.64
C LEU A 323 9.85 4.22 -8.18
N THR A 324 8.55 3.92 -8.21
CA THR A 324 8.03 2.60 -7.88
C THR A 324 8.43 1.57 -8.93
N LEU A 325 8.43 1.92 -10.22
CA LEU A 325 8.96 1.07 -11.29
C LEU A 325 10.45 0.80 -11.07
N LYS A 326 11.27 1.82 -10.78
CA LYS A 326 12.70 1.64 -10.47
C LYS A 326 12.90 0.73 -9.27
N TYR A 327 12.13 0.94 -8.21
CA TYR A 327 12.22 0.14 -6.99
C TYR A 327 11.77 -1.31 -7.19
N ARG A 328 10.72 -1.54 -7.99
CA ARG A 328 10.31 -2.88 -8.44
C ARG A 328 11.45 -3.56 -9.18
N THR A 329 12.09 -2.87 -10.12
CA THR A 329 13.26 -3.39 -10.85
C THR A 329 14.43 -3.70 -9.92
N ALA A 330 14.74 -2.81 -8.98
CA ALA A 330 15.79 -2.99 -7.97
C ALA A 330 15.54 -4.20 -7.06
N ARG A 331 14.27 -4.51 -6.77
CA ARG A 331 13.86 -5.71 -6.01
C ARG A 331 13.67 -6.95 -6.88
N ARG A 332 14.05 -6.90 -8.16
CA ARG A 332 13.83 -7.98 -9.14
C ARG A 332 12.36 -8.40 -9.24
N GLY A 333 11.44 -7.46 -9.06
CA GLY A 333 9.99 -7.66 -9.19
C GLY A 333 9.49 -7.94 -10.62
N TYR A 334 10.41 -8.13 -11.56
CA TYR A 334 10.19 -8.68 -12.90
C TYR A 334 10.79 -10.09 -13.06
N GLY A 335 11.28 -10.72 -11.99
CA GLY A 335 11.92 -12.04 -12.01
C GLY A 335 13.33 -12.09 -12.58
N LEU A 336 13.91 -10.94 -12.92
CA LEU A 336 15.24 -10.80 -13.51
C LEU A 336 16.00 -9.64 -12.88
N SER A 337 17.34 -9.72 -12.94
CA SER A 337 18.22 -8.57 -12.74
C SER A 337 18.30 -7.77 -14.04
N LEU A 338 17.60 -6.64 -14.11
CA LEU A 338 17.55 -5.80 -15.31
C LEU A 338 18.52 -4.63 -15.24
N VAL A 339 18.55 -3.92 -14.12
CA VAL A 339 19.40 -2.73 -13.91
C VAL A 339 20.16 -2.88 -12.59
N PRO A 340 21.36 -3.51 -12.59
CA PRO A 340 22.14 -3.73 -11.38
C PRO A 340 22.47 -2.46 -10.60
N GLU A 341 22.60 -1.32 -11.28
CA GLU A 341 22.81 -0.01 -10.67
C GLU A 341 21.65 0.38 -9.74
N TRP A 342 20.40 0.09 -10.14
CA TRP A 342 19.24 0.35 -9.30
C TRP A 342 19.14 -0.64 -8.14
N GLU A 343 19.55 -1.89 -8.32
CA GLU A 343 19.66 -2.87 -7.22
C GLU A 343 20.64 -2.38 -6.14
N ALA A 344 21.80 -1.88 -6.56
CA ALA A 344 22.80 -1.30 -5.66
C ALA A 344 22.33 -0.01 -4.97
N GLN A 345 21.36 0.70 -5.56
CA GLN A 345 20.78 1.95 -5.06
C GLN A 345 19.42 1.74 -4.37
N SER A 346 19.04 0.51 -4.02
CA SER A 346 17.72 0.20 -3.46
C SER A 346 17.35 1.09 -2.25
N ASP A 347 18.30 1.36 -1.35
CA ASP A 347 18.06 2.23 -0.18
C ASP A 347 17.86 3.71 -0.55
N GLN A 348 18.57 4.19 -1.57
CA GLN A 348 18.37 5.53 -2.10
C GLN A 348 16.98 5.63 -2.75
N LEU A 349 16.58 4.66 -3.59
CA LEU A 349 15.26 4.63 -4.21
C LEU A 349 14.14 4.63 -3.15
N ARG A 350 14.33 3.86 -2.08
CA ARG A 350 13.41 3.83 -0.93
C ARG A 350 13.30 5.19 -0.24
N THR A 351 14.43 5.88 -0.06
CA THR A 351 14.48 7.24 0.51
C THR A 351 13.79 8.26 -0.39
N GLU A 352 14.03 8.21 -1.71
CA GLU A 352 13.38 9.09 -2.68
C GLU A 352 11.88 8.85 -2.78
N LEU A 353 11.44 7.59 -2.71
CA LEU A 353 10.02 7.23 -2.61
C LEU A 353 9.39 7.81 -1.35
N THR A 354 10.04 7.64 -0.19
CA THR A 354 9.58 8.19 1.10
C THR A 354 9.35 9.69 0.97
N LYS A 355 10.36 10.44 0.51
CA LYS A 355 10.28 11.90 0.31
C LYS A 355 9.19 12.31 -0.69
N SER A 356 8.96 11.51 -1.72
CA SER A 356 7.93 11.80 -2.72
C SER A 356 6.52 11.60 -2.16
N TYR A 357 6.31 10.58 -1.32
CA TYR A 357 5.05 10.41 -0.58
C TYR A 357 4.83 11.48 0.49
N GLU A 358 5.85 11.82 1.28
CA GLU A 358 5.80 12.94 2.23
C GLU A 358 5.36 14.23 1.52
N ARG A 359 5.95 14.51 0.36
CA ARG A 359 5.59 15.65 -0.49
C ARG A 359 4.16 15.56 -0.99
N LEU A 360 3.73 14.41 -1.52
CA LEU A 360 2.36 14.23 -2.03
C LEU A 360 1.33 14.57 -0.94
N PHE A 361 1.52 14.04 0.27
CA PHE A 361 0.60 14.28 1.37
C PHE A 361 0.72 15.66 1.99
N ALA A 362 1.88 16.33 1.90
CA ALA A 362 1.99 17.74 2.21
C ALA A 362 1.19 18.61 1.22
N LEU A 363 1.28 18.33 -0.09
CA LEU A 363 0.51 19.04 -1.11
C LEU A 363 -1.00 18.85 -0.95
N TYR A 364 -1.44 17.64 -0.59
CA TYR A 364 -2.84 17.43 -0.22
C TYR A 364 -3.24 18.22 1.02
N ALA A 365 -2.38 18.31 2.04
CA ALA A 365 -2.68 19.11 3.23
C ALA A 365 -2.81 20.60 2.88
N ASP A 366 -1.93 21.15 2.03
CA ASP A 366 -2.03 22.51 1.53
C ASP A 366 -3.34 22.72 0.75
N LEU A 367 -3.78 21.73 -0.02
CA LEU A 367 -5.03 21.79 -0.77
C LEU A 367 -6.24 21.82 0.17
N VAL A 368 -6.20 21.02 1.23
CA VAL A 368 -7.24 20.99 2.27
C VAL A 368 -7.35 22.35 2.97
N ILE A 369 -6.22 22.99 3.30
CA ILE A 369 -6.20 24.32 3.94
C ILE A 369 -6.77 25.39 3.00
N ALA A 370 -6.59 25.23 1.69
CA ALA A 370 -7.11 26.15 0.69
C ALA A 370 -8.61 25.93 0.35
N LEU A 371 -9.28 24.94 0.94
CA LEU A 371 -10.71 24.70 0.68
C LEU A 371 -11.58 25.83 1.26
N PRO A 372 -12.62 26.29 0.52
CA PRO A 372 -13.43 27.43 0.94
C PRO A 372 -14.42 27.08 2.06
N GLU A 373 -14.84 25.82 2.16
CA GLU A 373 -15.89 25.37 3.08
C GLU A 373 -15.30 24.55 4.23
N VAL A 374 -15.55 24.98 5.48
CA VAL A 374 -15.04 24.30 6.68
C VAL A 374 -15.51 22.84 6.79
N SER A 375 -16.74 22.54 6.37
CA SER A 375 -17.26 21.17 6.30
C SER A 375 -16.45 20.28 5.35
N GLN A 376 -15.91 20.85 4.27
CA GLN A 376 -15.05 20.11 3.35
C GLN A 376 -13.64 19.89 3.93
N ILE A 377 -13.15 20.78 4.80
CA ILE A 377 -11.82 20.67 5.41
C ILE A 377 -11.67 19.39 6.23
N ASP A 378 -12.57 19.15 7.20
CA ASP A 378 -12.48 17.97 8.07
C ASP A 378 -12.61 16.67 7.25
N ARG A 379 -13.54 16.66 6.28
CA ARG A 379 -13.75 15.51 5.42
C ARG A 379 -12.54 15.25 4.51
N ALA A 380 -11.96 16.28 3.92
CA ALA A 380 -10.80 16.15 3.05
C ALA A 380 -9.53 15.76 3.83
N MET A 381 -9.37 16.25 5.07
CA MET A 381 -8.30 15.80 5.96
C MET A 381 -8.44 14.30 6.30
N TYR A 382 -9.66 13.86 6.58
CA TYR A 382 -9.96 12.46 6.83
C TYR A 382 -9.68 11.59 5.58
N GLU A 383 -10.14 12.02 4.39
CA GLU A 383 -9.84 11.36 3.11
C GLU A 383 -8.33 11.29 2.82
N LYS A 384 -7.58 12.37 3.08
CA LYS A 384 -6.12 12.42 2.94
C LYS A 384 -5.45 11.38 3.82
N LEU A 385 -5.77 11.35 5.12
CA LEU A 385 -5.19 10.41 6.07
C LEU A 385 -5.50 8.96 5.71
N ARG A 386 -6.71 8.68 5.22
CA ARG A 386 -7.11 7.37 4.70
C ARG A 386 -6.23 6.90 3.55
N ARG A 387 -5.99 7.77 2.54
CA ARG A 387 -5.09 7.46 1.40
C ARG A 387 -3.65 7.24 1.87
N GLU A 388 -3.18 8.07 2.80
CA GLU A 388 -1.82 7.98 3.37
C GLU A 388 -1.59 6.67 4.12
N VAL A 389 -2.54 6.29 4.98
CA VAL A 389 -2.50 5.04 5.73
C VAL A 389 -2.61 3.84 4.80
N LEU A 390 -3.49 3.87 3.81
CA LEU A 390 -3.62 2.79 2.83
C LEU A 390 -2.31 2.57 2.05
N ALA A 391 -1.65 3.64 1.61
CA ALA A 391 -0.37 3.53 0.93
C ALA A 391 0.72 2.90 1.82
N GLY A 392 0.73 3.23 3.12
CA GLY A 392 1.60 2.62 4.12
C GLY A 392 1.33 1.13 4.31
N GLU A 393 0.06 0.76 4.55
CA GLU A 393 -0.37 -0.63 4.77
C GLU A 393 -0.15 -1.54 3.57
N LEU A 394 -0.15 -1.00 2.34
CA LEU A 394 0.18 -1.74 1.13
C LEU A 394 1.70 -1.79 0.85
N GLY A 395 2.54 -1.19 1.69
CA GLY A 395 3.99 -1.14 1.51
C GLY A 395 4.44 -0.24 0.36
N ARG A 396 3.54 0.57 -0.20
CA ARG A 396 3.82 1.49 -1.31
C ARG A 396 4.55 2.75 -0.82
N TYR A 397 4.25 3.20 0.41
CA TYR A 397 4.93 4.30 1.08
C TYR A 397 6.01 3.75 2.03
N PRO A 398 7.29 3.75 1.62
CA PRO A 398 8.34 3.23 2.46
C PRO A 398 8.60 4.13 3.67
N ARG A 399 9.06 3.54 4.78
CA ARG A 399 9.33 4.22 6.07
C ARG A 399 8.15 5.08 6.60
N TYR A 400 6.93 4.72 6.23
CA TYR A 400 5.68 5.34 6.67
C TYR A 400 5.59 5.42 8.21
N PRO A 401 5.31 6.60 8.78
CA PRO A 401 5.21 6.81 10.23
C PRO A 401 3.87 6.31 10.77
N GLU A 402 3.75 4.99 10.85
CA GLU A 402 2.50 4.26 11.12
C GLU A 402 1.77 4.69 12.39
N GLU A 403 2.44 4.67 13.53
CA GLU A 403 1.85 5.01 14.84
C GLU A 403 1.24 6.42 14.82
N GLN A 404 2.01 7.39 14.35
CA GLN A 404 1.59 8.79 14.31
C GLN A 404 0.38 8.97 13.39
N ARG A 405 0.41 8.37 12.21
CA ARG A 405 -0.64 8.52 11.21
C ARG A 405 -1.90 7.75 11.57
N ARG A 406 -1.78 6.63 12.26
CA ARG A 406 -2.90 5.91 12.86
C ARG A 406 -3.63 6.78 13.88
N GLN A 407 -2.90 7.39 14.81
CA GLN A 407 -3.51 8.27 15.80
C GLN A 407 -4.22 9.45 15.14
N GLN A 408 -3.55 10.10 14.18
CA GLN A 408 -4.15 11.21 13.43
C GLN A 408 -5.41 10.81 12.65
N LEU A 409 -5.44 9.60 12.07
CA LEU A 409 -6.63 9.09 11.38
C LEU A 409 -7.80 8.90 12.34
N VAL A 410 -7.56 8.31 13.52
CA VAL A 410 -8.60 8.10 14.54
C VAL A 410 -9.09 9.44 15.10
N ASP A 411 -8.19 10.38 15.41
CA ASP A 411 -8.56 11.72 15.89
C ASP A 411 -9.39 12.48 14.84
N SER A 412 -9.00 12.38 13.56
CA SER A 412 -9.74 12.98 12.46
C SER A 412 -11.10 12.32 12.25
N ALA A 413 -11.21 11.01 12.48
CA ALA A 413 -12.46 10.27 12.40
C ALA A 413 -13.42 10.69 13.52
N SER A 414 -12.93 10.80 14.76
CA SER A 414 -13.71 11.28 15.90
C SER A 414 -14.23 12.70 15.69
N ARG A 415 -13.37 13.62 15.23
CA ARG A 415 -13.79 14.98 14.91
C ARG A 415 -14.87 15.01 13.83
N LEU A 416 -14.70 14.24 12.75
CA LEU A 416 -15.68 14.22 11.67
C LEU A 416 -17.01 13.59 12.13
N ALA A 417 -16.97 12.61 13.04
CA ALA A 417 -18.17 12.05 13.65
C ALA A 417 -18.94 13.07 14.50
N GLU A 418 -18.23 13.95 15.20
CA GLU A 418 -18.83 15.05 15.99
C GLU A 418 -19.40 16.16 15.09
N THR A 419 -18.68 16.56 14.03
CA THR A 419 -19.06 17.71 13.20
C THR A 419 -20.01 17.36 12.06
N GLN A 420 -19.96 16.12 11.57
CA GLN A 420 -20.73 15.65 10.41
C GLN A 420 -21.14 14.19 10.59
N PRO A 421 -22.13 13.88 11.45
CA PRO A 421 -22.50 12.50 11.79
C PRO A 421 -23.21 11.72 10.65
N GLU A 422 -23.64 12.41 9.59
CA GLU A 422 -24.46 11.86 8.51
C GLU A 422 -23.90 10.59 7.83
N PRO A 423 -22.58 10.46 7.54
CA PRO A 423 -22.01 9.21 7.03
C PRO A 423 -22.25 7.99 7.94
N GLY A 424 -22.46 8.20 9.25
CA GLY A 424 -22.83 7.20 10.24
C GLY A 424 -21.75 6.16 10.55
N ILE A 425 -20.69 6.06 9.75
CA ILE A 425 -19.61 5.07 9.85
C ILE A 425 -18.25 5.75 9.63
N TYR A 426 -17.32 5.50 10.55
CA TYR A 426 -15.98 6.06 10.57
C TYR A 426 -14.93 4.99 10.85
N ILE A 427 -13.66 5.33 10.64
CA ILE A 427 -12.56 4.43 10.99
C ILE A 427 -12.24 4.58 12.47
N GLY A 428 -12.23 3.46 13.18
CA GLY A 428 -11.67 3.34 14.52
C GLY A 428 -10.68 2.19 14.59
N LEU A 429 -10.37 1.77 15.82
CA LEU A 429 -9.50 0.63 16.09
C LEU A 429 -10.30 -0.51 16.75
N ASP A 430 -9.84 -1.73 16.49
CA ASP A 430 -10.32 -2.94 17.14
C ASP A 430 -9.13 -3.86 17.46
N THR A 431 -9.39 -4.95 18.16
CA THR A 431 -8.38 -5.98 18.46
C THR A 431 -8.86 -7.33 17.94
N VAL A 432 -8.04 -7.98 17.12
CA VAL A 432 -8.28 -9.35 16.61
C VAL A 432 -7.10 -10.20 17.04
N GLY A 433 -7.34 -11.13 17.97
CA GLY A 433 -6.28 -11.86 18.66
C GLY A 433 -5.41 -10.90 19.48
N ASP A 434 -4.12 -10.82 19.15
CA ASP A 434 -3.14 -9.93 19.76
C ASP A 434 -2.84 -8.66 18.93
N LYS A 435 -3.57 -8.45 17.83
CA LYS A 435 -3.31 -7.37 16.86
C LYS A 435 -4.35 -6.27 16.92
N THR A 436 -3.90 -5.04 17.11
CA THR A 436 -4.71 -3.84 16.86
C THR A 436 -4.95 -3.68 15.37
N VAL A 437 -6.17 -3.40 14.93
CA VAL A 437 -6.50 -3.24 13.50
C VAL A 437 -7.43 -2.06 13.27
N TYR A 438 -7.37 -1.48 12.07
CA TYR A 438 -8.40 -0.55 11.61
C TYR A 438 -9.74 -1.26 11.49
N SER A 439 -10.83 -0.59 11.86
CA SER A 439 -12.19 -1.11 11.75
C SER A 439 -13.17 0.00 11.42
N LEU A 440 -14.32 -0.36 10.87
CA LEU A 440 -15.46 0.52 10.69
C LEU A 440 -16.28 0.54 11.99
N LYS A 441 -16.44 1.73 12.57
CA LYS A 441 -17.26 1.98 13.76
C LYS A 441 -18.45 2.84 13.37
N ALA A 442 -19.63 2.45 13.82
CA ALA A 442 -20.80 3.30 13.70
C ALA A 442 -20.82 4.33 14.83
N ILE A 443 -21.38 5.51 14.58
CA ILE A 443 -21.75 6.42 15.67
C ILE A 443 -22.84 5.71 16.47
N GLN A 444 -22.59 5.45 17.75
CA GLN A 444 -23.67 5.05 18.65
C GLN A 444 -24.56 6.28 18.81
N PRO A 445 -25.87 6.21 18.50
CA PRO A 445 -26.76 7.28 18.90
C PRO A 445 -26.64 7.38 20.41
N ASP A 446 -26.42 8.59 20.93
CA ASP A 446 -26.51 8.83 22.38
C ASP A 446 -27.80 8.17 22.86
N SER A 447 -27.66 7.28 23.84
CA SER A 447 -28.80 6.64 24.47
C SER A 447 -29.63 7.73 25.14
N GLU A 448 -30.63 8.24 24.43
CA GLU A 448 -31.71 9.07 25.00
C GLU A 448 -32.52 8.28 26.04
#